data_AF-A0AAU9ZQW1-F1
#
_entry.id   AF-A0AAU9ZQW1-F1
#
_cell.length_a   1.000
_cell.length_b   1.000
_cell.length_c   1.000
_cell.angle_alpha   90.00
_cell.angle_beta   90.00
_cell.angle_gamma   90.00
#
_symmetry.space_group_name_H-M   'P 1'
#
loop_
_entity.id
_entity.type
_entity.pdbx_description
1 polymer ?
#
loop_
_entity_poly.entity_id
_entity_poly.type
_entity_poly.pdbx_seq_one_letter_code
_entity_poly.pdbx_strand_id
1 'polypeptide(L)'
;MIQSKCSVPFNPVEFHYENTRAQFFVEDATTASALKAVNHKIHDRENRRISIIINSSAPPRTVQNELKPEQVEQLKLIMSKRYDGSQQALDLKGLRSDPDLVAQNIDVVLNRTSCMAATLQIIEENIPELLSLNLSNNRLYKLDDMSSIVQKAPNLKTLNLSGNELKSEWELDKIKGLKLEELWLDRNPMCDNFQDQSTYIRSVVASVSPPGDLHPLGG
;
A
#
# COMPACT_ATOMS: atom_id res chain seq x y z
N MET A 1 23.00 -13.92 9.08
CA MET A 1 24.41 -14.02 9.53
C MET A 1 24.81 -12.90 10.48
N ILE A 2 24.47 -11.64 10.21
CA ILE A 2 24.73 -10.52 11.15
C ILE A 2 23.81 -10.62 12.38
N GLN A 3 22.51 -10.85 12.17
CA GLN A 3 21.52 -10.97 13.25
C GLN A 3 21.93 -11.95 14.37
N SER A 4 22.45 -13.13 14.01
CA SER A 4 22.81 -14.17 14.97
C SER A 4 24.06 -13.86 15.80
N LYS A 5 24.81 -12.81 15.44
CA LYS A 5 26.00 -12.36 16.17
C LYS A 5 25.77 -11.03 16.89
N CYS A 6 24.67 -10.33 16.59
CA CYS A 6 24.27 -9.11 17.26
C CYS A 6 23.65 -9.45 18.62
N SER A 7 23.96 -8.66 19.65
CA SER A 7 23.37 -8.81 20.99
C SER A 7 21.94 -8.29 21.09
N VAL A 8 21.51 -7.50 20.11
CA VAL A 8 20.18 -6.87 20.05
C VAL A 8 19.51 -7.29 18.75
N PRO A 9 18.23 -7.74 18.79
CA PRO A 9 17.47 -7.96 17.57
C PRO A 9 17.25 -6.62 16.86
N PHE A 10 17.48 -6.60 15.55
CA PHE A 10 17.20 -5.41 14.73
C PHE A 10 16.43 -5.79 13.47
N ASN A 11 15.69 -4.81 12.95
CA ASN A 11 15.02 -4.88 11.66
C ASN A 11 15.72 -3.89 10.71
N PRO A 12 16.41 -4.37 9.66
CA PRO A 12 17.06 -3.47 8.71
C PRO A 12 16.00 -2.73 7.88
N VAL A 13 16.07 -1.40 7.87
CA VAL A 13 15.17 -0.53 7.11
C VAL A 13 15.84 -0.13 5.78
N GLU A 14 15.07 -0.12 4.69
CA GLU A 14 15.54 0.21 3.33
C GLU A 14 16.86 -0.50 2.94
N PHE A 15 16.92 -1.83 3.12
CA PHE A 15 18.08 -2.59 2.67
C PHE A 15 18.26 -2.50 1.15
N HIS A 16 19.43 -2.06 0.69
CA HIS A 16 19.77 -1.95 -0.72
C HIS A 16 21.27 -2.15 -0.95
N TYR A 17 21.65 -2.37 -2.21
CA TYR A 17 23.06 -2.37 -2.62
C TYR A 17 23.39 -1.05 -3.31
N GLU A 18 24.47 -0.42 -2.86
CA GLU A 18 25.09 0.71 -3.55
C GLU A 18 26.51 0.32 -3.93
N ASN A 19 26.75 0.16 -5.24
CA ASN A 19 27.98 -0.41 -5.78
C ASN A 19 28.26 -1.80 -5.16
N THR A 20 29.38 -1.94 -4.46
CA THR A 20 29.80 -3.17 -3.79
C THR A 20 29.41 -3.23 -2.31
N ARG A 21 28.59 -2.28 -1.83
CA ARG A 21 28.21 -2.17 -0.42
C ARG A 21 26.74 -2.50 -0.22
N ALA A 22 26.45 -3.35 0.76
CA ALA A 22 25.11 -3.50 1.29
C ALA A 22 24.87 -2.41 2.35
N GLN A 23 23.75 -1.70 2.24
CA GLN A 23 23.36 -0.61 3.13
C GLN A 23 21.95 -0.84 3.66
N PHE A 24 21.73 -0.41 4.90
CA PHE A 24 20.42 -0.38 5.54
C PHE A 24 20.49 0.59 6.72
N PHE A 25 19.33 0.96 7.24
CA PHE A 25 19.18 1.86 8.38
C PHE A 25 18.67 1.10 9.60
N VAL A 26 18.97 1.65 10.78
CA VAL A 26 18.47 1.19 12.08
C VAL A 26 17.93 2.38 12.86
N GLU A 27 16.96 2.11 13.72
CA GLU A 27 16.16 3.15 14.37
C GLU A 27 16.92 3.90 15.47
N ASP A 28 17.75 3.20 16.24
CA ASP A 28 18.32 3.76 17.46
C ASP A 28 19.84 3.50 17.62
N ALA A 29 20.44 4.30 18.50
CA ALA A 29 21.87 4.26 18.82
C ALA A 29 22.30 2.98 19.55
N THR A 30 21.39 2.31 20.25
CA THR A 30 21.65 1.06 20.98
C THR A 30 21.89 -0.07 19.99
N THR A 31 20.99 -0.22 19.02
CA THR A 31 21.09 -1.14 17.89
C THR A 31 22.33 -0.85 17.05
N ALA A 32 22.59 0.43 16.74
CA ALA A 32 23.80 0.82 16.03
C ALA A 32 25.07 0.41 16.81
N SER A 33 25.12 0.65 18.11
CA SER A 33 26.26 0.25 18.96
C SER A 33 26.44 -1.27 19.00
N ALA A 34 25.34 -2.02 19.07
CA ALA A 34 25.36 -3.48 19.01
C ALA A 34 25.94 -3.98 17.68
N LEU A 35 25.53 -3.40 16.55
CA LEU A 35 26.08 -3.70 15.23
C LEU A 35 27.58 -3.37 15.14
N LYS A 36 28.01 -2.25 15.72
CA LYS A 36 29.43 -1.85 15.76
C LYS A 36 30.26 -2.88 16.50
N ALA A 37 29.74 -3.43 17.59
CA ALA A 37 30.41 -4.45 18.39
C ALA A 37 30.58 -5.79 17.65
N VAL A 38 29.87 -6.00 16.55
CA VAL A 38 29.98 -7.18 15.67
C VAL A 38 31.01 -6.96 14.55
N ASN A 39 31.48 -5.72 14.36
CA ASN A 39 32.48 -5.41 13.34
C ASN A 39 33.73 -6.30 13.49
N HIS A 40 34.22 -6.85 12.38
CA HIS A 40 35.33 -7.81 12.31
C HIS A 40 35.12 -9.18 13.00
N LYS A 41 33.95 -9.45 13.58
CA LYS A 41 33.61 -10.79 14.12
C LYS A 41 32.96 -11.72 13.09
N ILE A 42 32.66 -11.21 11.91
CA ILE A 42 32.01 -11.94 10.82
C ILE A 42 33.00 -12.13 9.68
N HIS A 43 33.03 -13.35 9.15
CA HIS A 43 33.84 -13.72 8.00
C HIS A 43 32.93 -14.22 6.88
N ASP A 44 33.31 -13.99 5.63
CA ASP A 44 32.64 -14.56 4.47
C ASP A 44 33.11 -16.01 4.19
N ARG A 45 32.63 -16.59 3.09
CA ARG A 45 32.98 -17.97 2.70
C ARG A 45 34.47 -18.15 2.33
N GLU A 46 35.15 -17.07 1.98
CA GLU A 46 36.58 -17.03 1.67
C GLU A 46 37.43 -16.62 2.89
N ASN A 47 36.82 -16.63 4.09
CA ASN A 47 37.44 -16.22 5.35
C ASN A 47 37.90 -14.75 5.37
N ARG A 48 37.33 -13.88 4.53
CA ARG A 48 37.57 -12.43 4.55
C ARG A 48 36.66 -11.77 5.58
N ARG A 49 37.21 -10.82 6.33
CA ARG A 49 36.45 -10.07 7.35
C ARG A 49 35.42 -9.15 6.71
N ILE A 50 34.18 -9.22 7.19
CA ILE A 50 33.13 -8.27 6.83
C ILE A 50 33.27 -7.05 7.75
N SER A 51 33.36 -5.86 7.14
CA SER A 51 33.44 -4.59 7.86
C SER A 51 32.06 -3.94 7.96
N ILE A 52 31.68 -3.54 9.16
CA ILE A 52 30.43 -2.82 9.45
C ILE A 52 30.79 -1.37 9.77
N ILE A 53 30.33 -0.46 8.92
CA ILE A 53 30.54 1.00 9.06
C ILE A 53 29.21 1.62 9.49
N ILE A 54 29.25 2.50 10.48
CA ILE A 54 28.05 3.13 11.04
C ILE A 54 28.21 4.63 10.98
N ASN A 55 27.22 5.30 10.40
CA ASN A 55 27.13 6.75 10.34
C ASN A 55 25.74 7.19 10.80
N SER A 56 25.68 8.26 11.57
CA SER A 56 24.40 8.94 11.84
C SER A 56 23.86 9.55 10.54
N SER A 57 22.55 9.48 10.36
CA SER A 57 21.87 10.03 9.18
C SER A 57 20.48 10.54 9.55
N ALA A 58 19.87 11.31 8.65
CA ALA A 58 18.44 11.56 8.73
C ALA A 58 17.66 10.25 8.49
N PRO A 59 16.45 10.10 9.03
CA PRO A 59 15.64 8.90 8.79
C PRO A 59 15.44 8.63 7.30
N PRO A 60 15.29 7.37 6.87
CA PRO A 60 15.01 7.04 5.48
C PRO A 60 13.71 7.67 4.98
N ARG A 61 13.57 7.84 3.66
CA ARG A 61 12.39 8.50 3.09
C ARG A 61 11.10 7.74 3.39
N THR A 62 11.16 6.40 3.42
CA THR A 62 10.01 5.57 3.80
C THR A 62 9.49 5.93 5.19
N VAL A 63 10.38 6.03 6.18
CA VAL A 63 10.05 6.42 7.56
C VAL A 63 9.58 7.87 7.64
N GLN A 64 10.23 8.80 6.93
CA GLN A 64 9.82 10.21 6.92
C GLN A 64 8.41 10.43 6.33
N ASN A 65 7.99 9.53 5.42
CA ASN A 65 6.69 9.61 4.75
C ASN A 65 5.57 8.86 5.51
N GLU A 66 5.87 8.26 6.67
CA GLU A 66 4.84 7.66 7.52
C GLU A 66 3.99 8.74 8.19
N LEU A 67 2.69 8.45 8.30
CA LEU A 67 1.77 9.34 9.02
C LEU A 67 2.02 9.20 10.51
N LYS A 68 2.24 10.32 11.19
CA LYS A 68 2.30 10.38 12.65
C LYS A 68 0.92 10.07 13.25
N PRO A 69 0.82 9.60 14.50
CA PRO A 69 -0.46 9.31 15.15
C PRO A 69 -1.46 10.46 15.07
N GLU A 70 -1.01 11.70 15.28
CA GLU A 70 -1.87 12.88 15.20
C GLU A 70 -2.40 13.12 13.78
N GLN A 71 -1.61 12.79 12.75
CA GLN A 71 -2.03 12.89 11.35
C GLN A 71 -3.02 11.79 10.97
N VAL A 72 -2.90 10.61 11.58
CA VAL A 72 -3.88 9.51 11.41
C VAL A 72 -5.24 9.92 11.99
N GLU A 73 -5.26 10.57 13.16
CA GLU A 73 -6.51 11.11 13.73
C GLU A 73 -7.15 12.18 12.83
N GLN A 74 -6.34 13.04 12.20
CA GLN A 74 -6.86 14.01 11.23
C GLN A 74 -7.38 13.34 9.96
N LEU A 75 -6.67 12.34 9.44
CA LEU A 75 -7.14 11.53 8.32
C LEU A 75 -8.49 10.89 8.64
N LYS A 76 -8.65 10.32 9.84
CA LYS A 76 -9.91 9.75 10.31
C LYS A 76 -11.05 10.76 10.32
N LEU A 77 -10.81 11.99 10.80
CA LEU A 77 -11.80 13.06 10.78
C LEU A 77 -12.23 13.43 9.35
N ILE A 78 -11.28 13.53 8.43
CA ILE A 78 -11.55 13.84 7.01
C ILE A 78 -12.34 12.71 6.34
N MET A 79 -11.97 11.46 6.60
CA MET A 79 -12.71 10.30 6.12
C MET A 79 -14.15 10.31 6.65
N SER A 80 -14.36 10.67 7.92
CA SER A 80 -15.70 10.82 8.49
C SER A 80 -16.52 11.91 7.78
N LYS A 81 -15.92 13.06 7.45
CA LYS A 81 -16.60 14.12 6.68
C LYS A 81 -16.95 13.69 5.24
N ARG A 82 -16.14 12.81 4.66
CA ARG A 82 -16.30 12.27 3.30
C ARG A 82 -17.14 10.98 3.24
N TYR A 83 -17.66 10.55 4.38
CA TYR A 83 -18.50 9.37 4.50
C TYR A 83 -19.98 9.76 4.47
N ASP A 84 -20.75 9.11 3.60
CA ASP A 84 -22.21 9.19 3.58
C ASP A 84 -22.78 7.94 4.29
N GLY A 85 -23.29 8.14 5.51
CA GLY A 85 -23.90 7.08 6.30
C GLY A 85 -25.21 6.52 5.73
N SER A 86 -25.89 7.24 4.83
CA SER A 86 -27.13 6.74 4.20
C SER A 86 -26.86 5.69 3.13
N GLN A 87 -25.74 5.81 2.43
CA GLN A 87 -25.30 4.90 1.37
C GLN A 87 -24.16 3.97 1.82
N GLN A 88 -23.64 4.17 3.03
CA GLN A 88 -22.43 3.51 3.53
C GLN A 88 -21.29 3.66 2.51
N ALA A 89 -21.11 4.90 2.03
CA ALA A 89 -20.22 5.24 0.93
C ALA A 89 -19.12 6.19 1.40
N LEU A 90 -17.86 5.84 1.12
CA LEU A 90 -16.70 6.66 1.47
C LEU A 90 -16.05 7.24 0.21
N ASP A 91 -16.00 8.57 0.11
CA ASP A 91 -15.39 9.27 -1.02
C ASP A 91 -13.95 9.74 -0.75
N LEU A 92 -12.97 8.95 -1.18
CA LEU A 92 -11.55 9.29 -1.12
C LEU A 92 -11.00 9.78 -2.47
N LYS A 93 -11.85 10.25 -3.37
CA LYS A 93 -11.41 10.83 -4.65
C LYS A 93 -10.39 11.94 -4.43
N GLY A 94 -9.23 11.81 -5.08
CA GLY A 94 -8.17 12.82 -5.09
C GLY A 94 -7.76 13.28 -3.69
N LEU A 95 -7.69 12.37 -2.72
CA LEU A 95 -7.59 12.67 -1.29
C LEU A 95 -6.45 13.63 -0.96
N ARG A 96 -5.30 13.49 -1.63
CA ARG A 96 -4.14 14.38 -1.43
C ARG A 96 -4.47 15.87 -1.57
N SER A 97 -5.47 16.21 -2.37
CA SER A 97 -5.88 17.59 -2.65
C SER A 97 -7.01 18.07 -1.74
N ASP A 98 -7.37 17.30 -0.71
CA ASP A 98 -8.39 17.71 0.26
C ASP A 98 -8.02 19.04 0.94
N PRO A 99 -8.92 20.03 0.99
CA PRO A 99 -8.62 21.33 1.57
C PRO A 99 -8.18 21.28 3.04
N ASP A 100 -8.75 20.39 3.84
CA ASP A 100 -8.43 20.28 5.27
C ASP A 100 -7.04 19.65 5.45
N LEU A 101 -6.68 18.67 4.63
CA LEU A 101 -5.33 18.09 4.61
C LEU A 101 -4.28 19.13 4.21
N VAL A 102 -4.55 19.89 3.15
CA VAL A 102 -3.65 20.95 2.67
C VAL A 102 -3.49 22.06 3.71
N ALA A 103 -4.58 22.51 4.33
CA ALA A 103 -4.55 23.55 5.36
C ALA A 103 -3.72 23.13 6.59
N GLN A 104 -3.73 21.84 6.93
CA GLN A 104 -2.97 21.28 8.04
C GLN A 104 -1.57 20.80 7.65
N ASN A 105 -1.15 20.97 6.39
CA ASN A 105 0.12 20.52 5.85
C ASN A 105 0.35 19.00 6.05
N ILE A 106 -0.71 18.20 5.83
CA ILE A 106 -0.68 16.73 5.92
C ILE A 106 -0.70 16.14 4.51
N ASP A 107 0.41 15.51 4.11
CA ASP A 107 0.56 14.90 2.77
C ASP A 107 0.10 13.42 2.77
N VAL A 108 -1.20 13.18 2.60
CA VAL A 108 -1.74 11.82 2.46
C VAL A 108 -1.68 11.38 1.00
N VAL A 109 -0.82 10.40 0.70
CA VAL A 109 -0.62 9.89 -0.66
C VAL A 109 -0.95 8.40 -0.69
N LEU A 110 -2.15 8.05 -1.19
CA LEU A 110 -2.68 6.68 -1.13
C LEU A 110 -1.88 5.65 -1.93
N ASN A 111 -0.99 6.06 -2.84
CA ASN A 111 -0.08 5.14 -3.52
C ASN A 111 1.17 4.77 -2.69
N ARG A 112 1.29 5.30 -1.46
CA ARG A 112 2.28 4.90 -0.46
C ARG A 112 1.66 3.85 0.45
N THR A 113 2.40 2.75 0.69
CA THR A 113 1.95 1.63 1.53
C THR A 113 1.49 2.06 2.92
N SER A 114 2.21 2.95 3.60
CA SER A 114 1.85 3.44 4.93
C SER A 114 0.51 4.20 4.96
N CYS A 115 0.27 5.06 3.97
CA CYS A 115 -0.97 5.82 3.85
C CYS A 115 -2.16 4.91 3.52
N MET A 116 -1.98 3.96 2.60
CA MET A 116 -3.03 2.99 2.27
C MET A 116 -3.35 2.11 3.48
N ALA A 117 -2.33 1.60 4.18
CA ALA A 117 -2.51 0.78 5.38
C ALA A 117 -3.29 1.52 6.47
N ALA A 118 -2.93 2.78 6.77
CA ALA A 118 -3.66 3.61 7.73
C ALA A 118 -5.12 3.84 7.31
N THR A 119 -5.36 4.11 6.02
CA THR A 119 -6.71 4.31 5.47
C THR A 119 -7.57 3.05 5.65
N LEU A 120 -7.02 1.88 5.31
CA LEU A 120 -7.74 0.62 5.46
C LEU A 120 -7.97 0.24 6.93
N GLN A 121 -7.03 0.57 7.81
CA GLN A 121 -7.19 0.38 9.25
C GLN A 121 -8.35 1.23 9.80
N ILE A 122 -8.45 2.50 9.37
CA ILE A 122 -9.57 3.36 9.76
C ILE A 122 -10.90 2.78 9.27
N ILE A 123 -10.96 2.23 8.05
CA ILE A 123 -12.16 1.58 7.53
C ILE A 123 -12.56 0.39 8.41
N GLU A 124 -11.62 -0.54 8.67
CA GLU A 124 -11.86 -1.73 9.49
C GLU A 124 -12.39 -1.39 10.89
N GLU A 125 -11.79 -0.39 11.53
CA GLU A 125 -12.10 -0.05 12.92
C GLU A 125 -13.40 0.74 13.09
N ASN A 126 -13.83 1.50 12.07
CA ASN A 126 -14.90 2.50 12.23
C ASN A 126 -16.12 2.25 11.34
N ILE A 127 -15.94 1.64 10.17
CA ILE A 127 -17.00 1.39 9.18
C ILE A 127 -16.79 0.07 8.44
N PRO A 128 -16.62 -1.08 9.13
CA PRO A 128 -16.42 -2.39 8.49
C PRO A 128 -17.59 -2.81 7.58
N GLU A 129 -18.75 -2.19 7.74
CA GLU A 129 -19.96 -2.39 6.93
C GLU A 129 -19.99 -1.58 5.61
N LEU A 130 -18.90 -0.92 5.24
CA LEU A 130 -18.76 -0.11 4.02
C LEU A 130 -19.27 -0.85 2.77
N LEU A 131 -20.14 -0.20 2.00
CA LEU A 131 -20.71 -0.75 0.77
C LEU A 131 -20.10 -0.14 -0.49
N SER A 132 -19.68 1.13 -0.45
CA SER A 132 -19.14 1.84 -1.61
C SER A 132 -17.86 2.60 -1.28
N LEU A 133 -16.84 2.46 -2.12
CA LEU A 133 -15.54 3.10 -1.93
C LEU A 133 -15.08 3.78 -3.23
N ASN A 134 -14.80 5.07 -3.15
CA ASN A 134 -14.24 5.84 -4.26
C ASN A 134 -12.76 6.15 -4.02
N LEU A 135 -11.88 5.56 -4.82
CA LEU A 135 -10.44 5.77 -4.83
C LEU A 135 -9.95 6.43 -6.13
N SER A 136 -10.85 7.06 -6.88
CA SER A 136 -10.50 7.68 -8.17
C SER A 136 -9.51 8.84 -8.03
N ASN A 137 -8.66 9.03 -9.05
CA ASN A 137 -7.71 10.15 -9.14
C ASN A 137 -6.67 10.20 -7.99
N ASN A 138 -6.21 9.05 -7.50
CA ASN A 138 -5.21 8.96 -6.43
C ASN A 138 -3.82 8.50 -6.90
N ARG A 139 -3.61 8.38 -8.23
CA ARG A 139 -2.35 7.91 -8.85
C ARG A 139 -1.91 6.55 -8.31
N LEU A 140 -2.86 5.65 -8.07
CA LEU A 140 -2.58 4.27 -7.72
C LEU A 140 -2.01 3.56 -8.94
N TYR A 141 -0.81 2.98 -8.82
CA TYR A 141 -0.15 2.24 -9.91
C TYR A 141 -0.02 0.74 -9.63
N LYS A 142 -0.35 0.32 -8.39
CA LYS A 142 -0.40 -1.07 -7.92
C LYS A 142 -1.50 -1.22 -6.88
N LEU A 143 -2.04 -2.42 -6.73
CA LEU A 143 -3.10 -2.73 -5.76
C LEU A 143 -2.67 -3.67 -4.63
N ASP A 144 -1.41 -4.14 -4.61
CA ASP A 144 -0.89 -5.01 -3.53
C ASP A 144 -1.08 -4.40 -2.14
N ASP A 145 -0.85 -3.09 -2.00
CA ASP A 145 -0.96 -2.36 -0.73
C ASP A 145 -2.39 -2.31 -0.20
N MET A 146 -3.40 -2.57 -1.04
CA MET A 146 -4.81 -2.63 -0.64
C MET A 146 -5.43 -4.03 -0.69
N SER A 147 -4.64 -5.08 -0.93
CA SER A 147 -5.12 -6.46 -0.97
C SER A 147 -5.89 -6.90 0.30
N SER A 148 -5.57 -6.32 1.46
CA SER A 148 -6.27 -6.57 2.72
C SER A 148 -7.70 -6.02 2.79
N ILE A 149 -8.14 -5.21 1.81
CA ILE A 149 -9.51 -4.68 1.75
C ILE A 149 -10.57 -5.77 1.77
N VAL A 150 -10.28 -6.95 1.22
CA VAL A 150 -11.20 -8.10 1.20
C VAL A 150 -11.60 -8.52 2.62
N GLN A 151 -10.67 -8.41 3.58
CA GLN A 151 -10.92 -8.74 4.99
C GLN A 151 -11.48 -7.54 5.75
N LYS A 152 -11.02 -6.33 5.43
CA LYS A 152 -11.33 -5.09 6.16
C LYS A 152 -12.67 -4.46 5.79
N ALA A 153 -13.17 -4.70 4.57
CA ALA A 153 -14.47 -4.25 4.08
C ALA A 153 -15.16 -5.37 3.28
N PRO A 154 -15.56 -6.48 3.93
CA PRO A 154 -16.05 -7.69 3.25
C PRO A 154 -17.40 -7.49 2.54
N ASN A 155 -18.14 -6.43 2.88
CA ASN A 155 -19.44 -6.09 2.30
C ASN A 155 -19.35 -5.11 1.13
N LEU A 156 -18.13 -4.72 0.71
CA LEU A 156 -17.95 -3.75 -0.34
C LEU A 156 -18.50 -4.27 -1.68
N LYS A 157 -19.41 -3.50 -2.28
CA LYS A 157 -20.11 -3.81 -3.53
C LYS A 157 -19.72 -2.86 -4.67
N THR A 158 -19.42 -1.61 -4.35
CA THR A 158 -19.06 -0.61 -5.34
C THR A 158 -17.63 -0.14 -5.11
N LEU A 159 -16.80 -0.20 -6.16
CA LEU A 159 -15.43 0.28 -6.12
C LEU A 159 -15.13 1.17 -7.33
N ASN A 160 -14.66 2.39 -7.09
CA ASN A 160 -14.23 3.29 -8.14
C ASN A 160 -12.71 3.49 -8.11
N LEU A 161 -12.02 2.99 -9.14
CA LEU A 161 -10.57 3.12 -9.35
C LEU A 161 -10.23 3.97 -10.59
N SER A 162 -11.20 4.70 -11.14
CA SER A 162 -10.99 5.51 -12.35
C SER A 162 -9.93 6.61 -12.18
N GLY A 163 -9.25 6.97 -13.28
CA GLY A 163 -8.24 8.03 -13.28
C GLY A 163 -7.02 7.74 -12.40
N ASN A 164 -6.69 6.47 -12.20
CA ASN A 164 -5.45 6.03 -11.57
C ASN A 164 -4.41 5.66 -12.66
N GLU A 165 -3.30 5.04 -12.27
CA GLU A 165 -2.16 4.72 -13.14
C GLU A 165 -1.97 3.20 -13.29
N LEU A 166 -3.07 2.42 -13.21
CA LEU A 166 -3.04 0.97 -13.35
C LEU A 166 -2.71 0.57 -14.80
N LYS A 167 -1.63 -0.19 -14.99
CA LYS A 167 -1.10 -0.54 -16.31
C LYS A 167 -1.52 -1.92 -16.83
N SER A 168 -2.04 -2.77 -15.95
CA SER A 168 -2.44 -4.14 -16.26
C SER A 168 -3.65 -4.55 -15.43
N GLU A 169 -4.51 -5.36 -16.00
CA GLU A 169 -5.63 -6.03 -15.31
C GLU A 169 -5.16 -6.98 -14.20
N TRP A 170 -3.90 -7.43 -14.20
CA TRP A 170 -3.36 -8.31 -13.14
C TRP A 170 -3.37 -7.65 -11.76
N GLU A 171 -3.42 -6.32 -11.71
CA GLU A 171 -3.62 -5.61 -10.45
C GLU A 171 -4.97 -5.95 -9.81
N LEU A 172 -5.99 -6.26 -10.61
CA LEU A 172 -7.32 -6.63 -10.11
C LEU A 172 -7.33 -8.00 -9.39
N ASP A 173 -6.38 -8.89 -9.70
CA ASP A 173 -6.24 -10.17 -9.00
C ASP A 173 -5.96 -9.97 -7.50
N LYS A 174 -5.38 -8.82 -7.11
CA LYS A 174 -5.10 -8.45 -5.73
C LYS A 174 -6.36 -8.19 -4.91
N ILE A 175 -7.48 -7.93 -5.59
CA ILE A 175 -8.78 -7.60 -4.99
C ILE A 175 -9.90 -8.55 -5.42
N LYS A 176 -9.57 -9.68 -6.08
CA LYS A 176 -10.49 -10.73 -6.55
C LYS A 176 -11.41 -11.33 -5.47
N GLY A 177 -11.10 -11.13 -4.20
CA GLY A 177 -11.96 -11.58 -3.09
C GLY A 177 -13.20 -10.70 -2.86
N LEU A 178 -13.26 -9.51 -3.48
CA LEU A 178 -14.40 -8.61 -3.36
C LEU A 178 -15.56 -9.08 -4.26
N LYS A 179 -16.78 -9.07 -3.71
CA LYS A 179 -18.01 -9.40 -4.44
C LYS A 179 -18.64 -8.13 -5.03
N LEU A 180 -17.89 -7.49 -5.94
CA LEU A 180 -18.30 -6.22 -6.51
C LEU A 180 -19.51 -6.38 -7.44
N GLU A 181 -20.49 -5.50 -7.27
CA GLU A 181 -21.62 -5.29 -8.19
C GLU A 181 -21.30 -4.18 -9.19
N GLU A 182 -20.47 -3.19 -8.79
CA GLU A 182 -20.06 -2.06 -9.63
C GLU A 182 -18.55 -1.80 -9.52
N LEU A 183 -17.88 -1.66 -10.67
CA LEU A 183 -16.45 -1.36 -10.75
C LEU A 183 -16.18 -0.32 -11.85
N TRP A 184 -15.47 0.76 -11.49
CA TRP A 184 -15.06 1.81 -12.43
C TRP A 184 -13.55 1.79 -12.63
N LEU A 185 -13.10 1.62 -13.88
CA LEU A 185 -11.67 1.58 -14.24
C LEU A 185 -11.29 2.63 -15.30
N ASP A 186 -12.23 3.45 -15.76
CA ASP A 186 -12.00 4.39 -16.86
C ASP A 186 -10.80 5.29 -16.59
N ARG A 187 -10.07 5.64 -17.67
CA ARG A 187 -8.87 6.51 -17.61
C ARG A 187 -7.71 5.90 -16.80
N ASN A 188 -7.63 4.57 -16.72
CA ASN A 188 -6.39 3.88 -16.37
C ASN A 188 -5.66 3.43 -17.67
N PRO A 189 -4.32 3.48 -17.72
CA PRO A 189 -3.56 3.04 -18.90
C PRO A 189 -3.87 1.62 -19.38
N MET A 190 -4.27 0.72 -18.48
CA MET A 190 -4.66 -0.65 -18.84
C MET A 190 -5.81 -0.71 -19.86
N CYS A 191 -6.72 0.29 -19.87
CA CYS A 191 -7.86 0.31 -20.79
C CYS A 191 -7.40 0.40 -22.25
N ASP A 192 -6.26 1.04 -22.52
CA ASP A 192 -5.72 1.22 -23.86
C ASP A 192 -5.10 -0.08 -24.43
N ASN A 193 -4.92 -1.11 -23.60
CA ASN A 193 -4.37 -2.41 -24.02
C ASN A 193 -5.41 -3.29 -24.74
N PHE A 194 -6.70 -2.93 -24.72
CA PHE A 194 -7.78 -3.74 -25.26
C PHE A 194 -8.23 -3.22 -26.63
N GLN A 195 -8.35 -4.12 -27.60
CA GLN A 195 -8.79 -3.77 -28.96
C GLN A 195 -10.29 -3.47 -29.05
N ASP A 196 -11.08 -4.08 -28.17
CA ASP A 196 -12.53 -3.97 -28.16
C ASP A 196 -13.10 -4.13 -26.75
N GLN A 197 -14.32 -3.64 -26.57
CA GLN A 197 -15.04 -3.65 -25.29
C GLN A 197 -15.34 -5.06 -24.78
N SER A 198 -15.56 -6.04 -25.65
CA SER A 198 -15.91 -7.41 -25.25
C SER A 198 -14.71 -8.11 -24.61
N THR A 199 -13.52 -7.94 -25.21
CA THR A 199 -12.27 -8.45 -24.66
C THR A 199 -11.96 -7.79 -23.31
N TYR A 200 -12.15 -6.48 -23.19
CA TYR A 200 -12.02 -5.74 -21.93
C TYR A 200 -12.93 -6.30 -20.83
N ILE A 201 -14.24 -6.43 -21.09
CA ILE A 201 -15.21 -6.95 -20.13
C ILE A 201 -14.82 -8.35 -19.67
N ARG A 202 -14.48 -9.24 -20.61
CA ARG A 202 -14.10 -10.62 -20.28
C ARG A 202 -12.87 -10.68 -19.38
N SER A 203 -11.84 -9.88 -19.67
CA SER A 203 -10.60 -9.85 -18.88
C SER A 203 -10.88 -9.33 -17.46
N VAL A 204 -11.56 -8.19 -17.34
CA VAL A 204 -11.89 -7.58 -16.04
C VAL A 204 -12.73 -8.52 -15.18
N VAL A 205 -13.80 -9.10 -15.74
CA VAL A 205 -14.67 -10.05 -15.02
C VAL A 205 -13.87 -11.26 -14.56
N ALA A 206 -12.99 -11.82 -15.39
CA ALA A 206 -12.17 -12.97 -14.99
C ALA A 206 -11.20 -12.64 -13.83
N SER A 207 -10.64 -11.43 -13.81
CA SER A 207 -9.71 -11.00 -12.75
C SER A 207 -10.40 -10.74 -11.42
N VAL A 208 -11.63 -10.21 -11.41
CA VAL A 208 -12.34 -9.91 -10.16
C VAL A 208 -13.26 -11.03 -9.66
N SER A 209 -13.70 -11.95 -10.53
CA SER A 209 -14.57 -13.05 -10.12
C SER A 209 -13.78 -14.16 -9.40
N PRO A 210 -14.29 -14.73 -8.29
CA PRO A 210 -13.73 -15.90 -7.65
C PRO A 210 -13.66 -17.12 -8.61
N PRO A 211 -12.75 -18.09 -8.39
CA PRO A 211 -12.75 -19.34 -9.15
C PRO A 211 -14.05 -20.12 -8.85
N GLY A 212 -15.03 -20.07 -9.74
CA GLY A 212 -16.31 -20.78 -9.60
C GLY A 212 -17.52 -20.10 -10.25
N ASP A 213 -17.47 -18.77 -10.43
CA ASP A 213 -18.62 -17.98 -10.94
C ASP A 213 -18.61 -17.77 -12.47
N LEU A 214 -17.62 -18.33 -13.18
CA LEU A 214 -17.58 -18.33 -14.64
C LEU A 214 -18.47 -19.46 -15.19
N HIS A 215 -19.78 -19.35 -15.00
CA HIS A 215 -20.71 -20.10 -15.84
C HIS A 215 -20.77 -19.40 -17.21
N PRO A 216 -20.55 -20.12 -18.32
CA PRO A 216 -20.82 -19.56 -19.64
C PRO A 216 -22.32 -19.29 -19.72
N LEU A 217 -22.69 -18.02 -19.94
CA LEU A 217 -24.03 -17.69 -20.41
C LEU A 217 -24.22 -18.31 -21.80
N GLY A 218 -25.00 -19.39 -21.85
CA GLY A 218 -25.75 -19.77 -23.04
C GLY A 218 -25.21 -20.97 -23.83
N GLY A 219 -26.06 -22.00 -23.86
CA GLY A 219 -26.08 -23.15 -24.76
C GLY A 219 -27.29 -24.00 -24.44
#